data_AF-A0A6J3LUG8-F1
#
_entry.id   AF-A0A6J3LUG8-F1
#
_cell.length_a   1.000
_cell.length_b   1.000
_cell.length_c   1.000
_cell.angle_alpha   90.00
_cell.angle_beta   90.00
_cell.angle_gamma   90.00
#
_symmetry.space_group_name_H-M   'P 1'
#
loop_
_entity.id
_entity.type
_entity.pdbx_description
1 polymer ?
#
loop_
_entity_poly.entity_id
_entity_poly.type
_entity_poly.pdbx_seq_one_letter_code
_entity_poly.pdbx_strand_id
1 'polypeptide(L)'
;TTSSTVMTVFAPRAWPALKINNEQGLHWEWFMTQHALAEPALFYVRLLFASGDLARMNAIPPNTTAWLRYQAVKTINEALSEPTRATSDALILAVGRIALHECLYGNRETSNRVHRPAQARMIAMRAGIEALNFPELVKRLMRWADDIMARQGGTERLLEVGDESQNFSLKERIEALESWVPPEPDADQRNAQCALPSAGTFIKTEGHRD
;
A
#
# COMPACT_ATOMS: atom_id res chain seq x y z
N THR A 1 2.12 -39.05 2.05
CA THR A 1 1.42 -37.75 1.98
C THR A 1 2.46 -36.66 2.01
N THR A 2 2.87 -36.18 0.84
CA THR A 2 3.74 -35.00 0.73
C THR A 2 2.92 -33.79 1.16
N SER A 3 3.17 -33.32 2.37
CA SER A 3 2.68 -32.01 2.80
C SER A 3 3.35 -30.99 1.89
N SER A 4 2.63 -30.55 0.86
CA SER A 4 3.06 -29.42 0.04
C SER A 4 3.03 -28.23 0.98
N THR A 5 4.21 -27.75 1.38
CA THR A 5 4.36 -26.49 2.09
C THR A 5 3.85 -25.41 1.16
N VAL A 6 2.56 -25.10 1.26
CA VAL A 6 1.93 -24.03 0.49
C VAL A 6 2.56 -22.76 1.01
N MET A 7 3.51 -22.20 0.26
CA MET A 7 4.11 -20.91 0.57
C MET A 7 2.93 -19.94 0.64
N THR A 8 2.59 -19.50 1.85
CA THR A 8 1.40 -18.68 2.07
C THR A 8 1.72 -17.31 1.50
N VAL A 9 1.17 -17.06 0.33
CA VAL A 9 1.28 -15.80 -0.37
C VAL A 9 0.63 -14.70 0.47
N PHE A 10 1.21 -13.51 0.46
CA PHE A 10 0.77 -12.36 1.24
C PHE A 10 -0.53 -11.67 0.73
N ALA A 11 -1.08 -12.11 -0.41
CA ALA A 11 -2.15 -11.42 -1.14
C ALA A 11 -3.04 -12.30 -2.06
N PRO A 12 -3.30 -13.60 -1.79
CA PRO A 12 -3.93 -14.49 -2.76
C PRO A 12 -5.42 -14.18 -3.06
N ARG A 13 -6.09 -13.36 -2.23
CA ARG A 13 -7.54 -13.13 -2.36
C ARG A 13 -7.93 -12.32 -3.59
N ALA A 14 -7.13 -11.34 -3.98
CA ALA A 14 -7.38 -10.55 -5.19
C ALA A 14 -6.83 -11.20 -6.46
N TRP A 15 -5.98 -12.23 -6.35
CA TRP A 15 -5.33 -12.82 -7.52
C TRP A 15 -6.29 -13.41 -8.56
N PRO A 16 -7.36 -14.14 -8.17
CA PRO A 16 -8.34 -14.62 -9.14
C PRO A 16 -9.00 -13.48 -9.92
N ALA A 17 -9.42 -12.42 -9.23
CA ALA A 17 -10.02 -11.24 -9.86
C ALA A 17 -9.01 -10.50 -10.76
N LEU A 18 -7.75 -10.47 -10.38
CA LEU A 18 -6.65 -9.91 -11.17
C LEU A 18 -6.05 -10.92 -12.16
N LYS A 19 -6.69 -12.06 -12.42
CA LYS A 19 -6.20 -13.08 -13.38
C LYS A 19 -4.71 -13.42 -13.19
N ILE A 20 -4.23 -13.40 -11.95
CA ILE A 20 -2.85 -13.75 -11.58
C ILE A 20 -2.85 -15.24 -11.31
N ASN A 21 -2.06 -15.98 -12.09
CA ASN A 21 -1.89 -17.41 -11.85
C ASN A 21 -0.90 -17.65 -10.69
N ASN A 22 -0.84 -18.89 -10.19
CA ASN A 22 0.01 -19.23 -9.04
C ASN A 22 1.50 -18.96 -9.27
N GLU A 23 2.02 -19.22 -10.47
CA GLU A 23 3.43 -19.01 -10.81
C GLU A 23 3.79 -17.52 -10.82
N GLN A 24 3.00 -16.71 -11.51
CA GLN A 24 3.08 -15.25 -11.53
C GLN A 24 3.04 -14.68 -10.10
N GLY A 25 2.11 -15.19 -9.31
CA GLY A 25 1.94 -14.80 -7.93
C GLY A 25 3.15 -15.15 -7.05
N LEU A 26 3.71 -16.35 -7.18
CA LEU A 26 4.92 -16.75 -6.47
C LEU A 26 6.12 -15.89 -6.87
N HIS A 27 6.25 -15.56 -8.16
CA HIS A 27 7.32 -14.68 -8.64
C HIS A 27 7.18 -13.26 -8.06
N TRP A 28 5.95 -12.73 -8.01
CA TRP A 28 5.67 -11.46 -7.36
C TRP A 28 6.00 -11.50 -5.86
N GLU A 29 5.62 -12.57 -5.16
CA GLU A 29 5.88 -12.74 -3.72
C GLU A 29 7.39 -12.79 -3.44
N TRP A 30 8.14 -13.55 -4.25
CA TRP A 30 9.60 -13.61 -4.17
C TRP A 30 10.22 -12.24 -4.40
N PHE A 31 9.84 -11.56 -5.49
CA PHE A 31 10.33 -10.21 -5.82
C PHE A 31 10.08 -9.23 -4.67
N MET A 32 8.84 -9.15 -4.19
CA MET A 32 8.46 -8.25 -3.11
C MET A 32 9.17 -8.59 -1.79
N THR A 33 9.45 -9.87 -1.53
CA THR A 33 10.07 -10.31 -0.27
C THR A 33 11.55 -9.96 -0.24
N GLN A 34 12.27 -10.18 -1.35
CA GLN A 34 13.66 -9.77 -1.46
C GLN A 34 13.83 -8.26 -1.22
N HIS A 35 12.99 -7.43 -1.85
CA HIS A 35 13.04 -5.98 -1.66
C HIS A 35 12.65 -5.56 -0.24
N ALA A 36 11.68 -6.24 0.38
CA ALA A 36 11.27 -5.96 1.75
C ALA A 36 12.37 -6.28 2.76
N LEU A 37 13.11 -7.37 2.56
CA LEU A 37 14.23 -7.71 3.44
C LEU A 37 15.43 -6.77 3.28
N ALA A 38 15.52 -6.06 2.15
CA ALA A 38 16.59 -5.09 1.88
C ALA A 38 16.27 -3.66 2.32
N GLU A 39 15.00 -3.28 2.45
CA GLU A 39 14.57 -1.91 2.78
C GLU A 39 13.53 -1.89 3.91
N PRO A 40 13.88 -1.32 5.09
CA PRO A 40 12.97 -1.21 6.23
C PRO A 40 11.61 -0.58 5.90
N ALA A 41 11.58 0.45 5.03
CA ALA A 41 10.33 1.08 4.61
C ALA A 41 9.35 0.08 3.99
N LEU A 42 9.83 -0.74 3.05
CA LEU A 42 8.98 -1.74 2.40
C LEU A 42 8.61 -2.86 3.37
N PHE A 43 9.53 -3.28 4.24
CA PHE A 43 9.24 -4.27 5.28
C PHE A 43 8.05 -3.87 6.16
N TYR A 44 8.11 -2.68 6.77
CA TYR A 44 7.05 -2.22 7.68
C TYR A 44 5.75 -1.93 6.96
N VAL A 45 5.79 -1.39 5.73
CA VAL A 45 4.59 -1.19 4.93
C VAL A 45 3.92 -2.54 4.62
N ARG A 46 4.69 -3.59 4.31
CA ARG A 46 4.13 -4.92 4.12
C ARG A 46 3.45 -5.40 5.40
N LEU A 47 4.13 -5.37 6.55
CA LEU A 47 3.51 -5.77 7.82
C LEU A 47 2.24 -4.98 8.13
N LEU A 48 2.23 -3.67 7.84
CA LEU A 48 1.05 -2.83 7.98
C LEU A 48 -0.13 -3.35 7.15
N PHE A 49 0.09 -3.75 5.88
CA PHE A 49 -0.94 -4.39 5.06
C PHE A 49 -1.47 -5.69 5.67
N ALA A 50 -0.60 -6.58 6.15
CA ALA A 50 -1.06 -7.81 6.81
C ALA A 50 -1.86 -7.52 8.07
N SER A 51 -1.53 -6.43 8.77
CA SER A 51 -2.20 -6.08 10.01
C SER A 51 -3.68 -5.77 9.82
N GLY A 52 -4.11 -5.31 8.64
CA GLY A 52 -5.53 -5.02 8.37
C GLY A 52 -6.42 -6.25 8.56
N ASP A 53 -6.02 -7.38 7.98
CA ASP A 53 -6.73 -8.66 8.15
C ASP A 53 -6.61 -9.21 9.56
N LEU A 54 -5.41 -9.17 10.14
CA LEU A 54 -5.17 -9.71 11.48
C LEU A 54 -5.90 -8.91 12.57
N ALA A 55 -5.99 -7.58 12.43
CA ALA A 55 -6.75 -6.73 13.31
C ALA A 55 -8.25 -7.06 13.22
N ARG A 56 -8.77 -7.24 12.00
CA ARG A 56 -10.17 -7.66 11.78
C ARG A 56 -10.48 -9.00 12.43
N MET A 57 -9.53 -9.93 12.44
CA MET A 57 -9.66 -11.25 13.09
C MET A 57 -9.38 -11.22 14.60
N ASN A 58 -9.08 -10.05 15.18
CA ASN A 58 -8.64 -9.90 16.57
C ASN A 58 -7.41 -10.78 16.91
N ALA A 59 -6.56 -11.05 15.92
CA ALA A 59 -5.38 -11.92 16.02
C ALA A 59 -4.11 -11.15 16.44
N ILE A 60 -4.17 -9.82 16.50
CA ILE A 60 -3.08 -8.95 16.97
C ILE A 60 -3.63 -7.92 17.96
N PRO A 61 -2.77 -7.38 18.86
CA PRO A 61 -3.18 -6.32 19.76
C PRO A 61 -3.74 -5.08 19.02
N PRO A 62 -4.73 -4.37 19.58
CA PRO A 62 -5.37 -3.22 18.93
C PRO A 62 -4.39 -2.11 18.49
N ASN A 63 -3.30 -1.92 19.25
CA ASN A 63 -2.31 -0.88 18.99
C ASN A 63 -1.24 -1.28 17.95
N THR A 64 -1.22 -2.55 17.52
CA THR A 64 -0.17 -3.06 16.60
C THR A 64 -0.26 -2.39 15.23
N THR A 65 -1.45 -2.19 14.67
CA THR A 65 -1.61 -1.50 13.37
C THR A 65 -1.14 -0.05 13.44
N ALA A 66 -1.46 0.66 14.53
CA ALA A 66 -1.00 2.04 14.72
C ALA A 66 0.53 2.12 14.85
N TRP A 67 1.14 1.20 15.59
CA TRP A 67 2.59 1.09 15.71
C TRP A 67 3.26 0.77 14.37
N LEU A 68 2.70 -0.17 13.59
CA LEU A 68 3.21 -0.50 12.24
C LEU A 68 3.13 0.68 11.29
N ARG A 69 2.05 1.47 11.34
CA ARG A 69 1.93 2.71 10.56
C ARG A 69 3.01 3.71 10.95
N TYR A 70 3.24 3.91 12.24
CA TYR A 70 4.33 4.76 12.73
C TYR A 70 5.70 4.30 12.22
N GLN A 71 6.02 3.01 12.32
CA GLN A 71 7.28 2.46 11.82
C GLN A 71 7.43 2.63 10.31
N ALA A 72 6.37 2.39 9.55
CA ALA A 72 6.37 2.57 8.10
C ALA A 72 6.68 4.04 7.71
N VAL A 73 6.00 5.01 8.33
CA VAL A 73 6.24 6.43 8.05
C VAL A 73 7.64 6.87 8.50
N LYS A 74 8.09 6.42 9.68
CA LYS A 74 9.44 6.71 10.20
C LYS A 74 10.52 6.23 9.23
N THR A 75 10.44 4.98 8.80
CA THR A 75 11.44 4.37 7.91
C THR A 75 11.38 4.93 6.48
N ILE A 76 10.21 5.32 5.99
CA ILE A 76 10.09 6.09 4.74
C ILE A 76 10.85 7.43 4.86
N ASN A 77 10.63 8.18 5.94
CA ASN A 77 11.29 9.48 6.13
C ASN A 77 12.82 9.32 6.26
N GLU A 78 13.29 8.29 6.96
CA GLU A 78 14.72 7.94 7.02
C GLU A 78 15.27 7.65 5.62
N ALA A 79 14.59 6.81 4.83
CA ALA A 79 15.02 6.48 3.48
C ALA A 79 15.03 7.70 2.53
N LEU A 80 14.09 8.62 2.69
CA LEU A 80 14.05 9.87 1.92
C LEU A 80 15.19 10.83 2.27
N SER A 81 15.74 10.75 3.48
CA SER A 81 16.90 11.56 3.91
C SER A 81 18.23 11.07 3.34
N GLU A 82 18.26 9.85 2.78
CA GLU A 82 19.45 9.22 2.20
C GLU A 82 19.36 9.20 0.66
N PRO A 83 20.16 10.00 -0.08
CA PRO A 83 20.01 10.14 -1.53
C PRO A 83 20.06 8.83 -2.31
N THR A 84 20.83 7.85 -1.84
CA THR A 84 20.97 6.52 -2.47
C THR A 84 19.71 5.66 -2.30
N ARG A 85 18.88 5.93 -1.29
CA ARG A 85 17.64 5.19 -1.00
C ARG A 85 16.39 5.95 -1.40
N ALA A 86 16.45 7.28 -1.46
CA ALA A 86 15.31 8.18 -1.68
C ALA A 86 14.51 7.91 -2.96
N THR A 87 15.12 7.29 -3.97
CA THR A 87 14.42 6.83 -5.19
C THR A 87 14.73 5.36 -5.52
N SER A 88 15.09 4.57 -4.51
CA SER A 88 15.32 3.13 -4.68
C SER A 88 14.03 2.41 -5.07
N ASP A 89 14.20 1.30 -5.78
CA ASP A 89 13.14 0.40 -6.19
C ASP A 89 12.23 -0.02 -5.03
N ALA A 90 12.82 -0.39 -3.90
CA ALA A 90 12.07 -0.80 -2.72
C ALA A 90 11.29 0.36 -2.08
N LEU A 91 11.86 1.58 -2.04
CA LEU A 91 11.16 2.74 -1.50
C LEU A 91 10.00 3.19 -2.40
N ILE A 92 10.16 3.13 -3.73
CA ILE A 92 9.06 3.40 -4.69
C ILE A 92 7.89 2.45 -4.45
N LEU A 93 8.19 1.16 -4.23
CA LEU A 93 7.17 0.16 -3.87
C LEU A 93 6.54 0.47 -2.51
N ALA A 94 7.33 0.85 -1.51
CA ALA A 94 6.84 1.17 -0.17
C ALA A 94 5.86 2.36 -0.18
N VAL A 95 6.20 3.45 -0.88
CA VAL A 95 5.35 4.66 -0.97
C VAL A 95 4.05 4.37 -1.71
N GLY A 96 4.08 3.59 -2.80
CA GLY A 96 2.85 3.18 -3.48
C GLY A 96 1.97 2.27 -2.64
N ARG A 97 2.59 1.36 -1.90
CA ARG A 97 1.87 0.47 -1.00
C ARG A 97 1.21 1.27 0.13
N ILE A 98 1.92 2.12 0.85
CA ILE A 98 1.30 2.91 1.93
C ILE A 98 0.18 3.83 1.40
N ALA A 99 0.30 4.34 0.17
CA ALA A 99 -0.79 5.05 -0.50
C ALA A 99 -2.04 4.17 -0.62
N LEU A 100 -1.89 2.95 -1.13
CA LEU A 100 -2.99 2.00 -1.27
C LEU A 100 -3.57 1.61 0.09
N HIS A 101 -2.73 1.42 1.11
CA HIS A 101 -3.20 1.14 2.47
C HIS A 101 -4.08 2.27 3.01
N GLU A 102 -3.63 3.52 2.90
CA GLU A 102 -4.40 4.68 3.34
C GLU A 102 -5.69 4.87 2.54
N CYS A 103 -5.71 4.46 1.27
CA CYS A 103 -6.93 4.46 0.46
C CYS A 103 -7.97 3.43 0.96
N LEU A 104 -7.51 2.21 1.29
CA LEU A 104 -8.38 1.09 1.67
C LEU A 104 -8.82 1.12 3.13
N TYR A 105 -7.92 1.49 4.05
CA TYR A 105 -8.11 1.31 5.50
C TYR A 105 -7.86 2.58 6.32
N GLY A 106 -7.38 3.66 5.70
CA GLY A 106 -6.92 4.84 6.40
C GLY A 106 -7.50 6.14 5.85
N ASN A 107 -6.65 7.16 5.76
CA ASN A 107 -7.05 8.47 5.29
C ASN A 107 -6.87 8.57 3.76
N ARG A 108 -7.99 8.50 3.04
CA ARG A 108 -8.03 8.66 1.58
C ARG A 108 -7.45 9.99 1.11
N GLU A 109 -7.61 11.07 1.87
CA GLU A 109 -7.02 12.37 1.52
C GLU A 109 -5.49 12.31 1.56
N THR A 110 -4.92 11.66 2.58
CA THR A 110 -3.46 11.44 2.67
C THR A 110 -2.94 10.58 1.53
N SER A 111 -3.68 9.53 1.15
CA SER A 111 -3.35 8.72 -0.02
C SER A 111 -3.24 9.58 -1.29
N ASN A 112 -4.27 10.39 -1.57
CA ASN A 112 -4.39 11.14 -2.81
C ASN A 112 -3.53 12.39 -2.89
N ARG A 113 -3.30 13.10 -1.77
CA ARG A 113 -2.56 14.37 -1.77
C ARG A 113 -1.09 14.24 -1.38
N VAL A 114 -0.72 13.15 -0.70
CA VAL A 114 0.65 12.97 -0.20
C VAL A 114 1.32 11.79 -0.89
N HIS A 115 0.83 10.57 -0.66
CA HIS A 115 1.57 9.37 -1.03
C HIS A 115 1.56 9.08 -2.53
N ARG A 116 0.40 9.19 -3.21
CA ARG A 116 0.32 8.99 -4.67
C ARG A 116 1.18 9.98 -5.45
N PRO A 117 1.11 11.32 -5.20
CA PRO A 117 1.97 12.27 -5.88
C PRO A 117 3.45 12.09 -5.53
N ALA A 118 3.78 11.62 -4.31
CA ALA A 118 5.16 11.30 -3.95
C ALA A 118 5.68 10.12 -4.79
N GLN A 119 4.93 9.02 -4.89
CA GLN A 119 5.32 7.87 -5.70
C GLN A 119 5.52 8.26 -7.17
N ALA A 120 4.56 9.00 -7.76
CA ALA A 120 4.64 9.45 -9.14
C ALA A 120 5.89 10.30 -9.41
N ARG A 121 6.25 11.20 -8.48
CA ARG A 121 7.49 11.99 -8.56
C ARG A 121 8.75 11.12 -8.51
N MET A 122 8.80 10.13 -7.62
CA MET A 122 9.95 9.21 -7.55
C MET A 122 10.13 8.42 -8.86
N ILE A 123 9.02 7.98 -9.46
CA ILE A 123 9.02 7.28 -10.76
C ILE A 123 9.49 8.23 -11.87
N ALA A 124 9.01 9.47 -11.91
CA ALA A 124 9.42 10.47 -12.88
C ALA A 124 10.93 10.79 -12.79
N MET A 125 11.48 10.87 -11.57
CA MET A 125 12.92 11.03 -11.35
C MET A 125 13.75 9.86 -11.90
N ARG A 126 13.12 8.71 -12.12
CA ARG A 126 13.71 7.51 -12.73
C ARG A 126 13.39 7.35 -14.21
N ALA A 127 12.99 8.44 -14.88
CA ALA A 127 12.61 8.48 -16.30
C ALA A 127 11.34 7.68 -16.63
N GLY A 128 10.40 7.58 -15.68
CA GLY A 128 9.10 6.98 -15.89
C GLY A 128 9.03 5.50 -15.49
N ILE A 129 7.81 4.95 -15.49
CA ILE A 129 7.56 3.57 -15.02
C ILE A 129 8.22 2.52 -15.91
N GLU A 130 8.38 2.80 -17.20
CA GLU A 130 9.01 1.87 -18.13
C GLU A 130 10.51 1.71 -17.91
N ALA A 131 11.18 2.76 -17.45
CA ALA A 131 12.61 2.75 -17.13
C ALA A 131 12.95 2.03 -15.81
N LEU A 132 11.94 1.65 -15.02
CA LEU A 132 12.14 0.83 -13.82
C LEU A 132 12.40 -0.63 -14.20
N ASN A 133 13.39 -1.25 -13.55
CA ASN A 133 13.75 -2.65 -13.75
C ASN A 133 12.81 -3.61 -12.98
N PHE A 134 11.50 -3.37 -13.11
CA PHE A 134 10.47 -4.17 -12.45
C PHE A 134 9.91 -5.23 -13.39
N PRO A 135 9.59 -6.44 -12.89
CA PRO A 135 8.78 -7.39 -13.64
C PRO A 135 7.48 -6.75 -14.11
N GLU A 136 7.01 -7.08 -15.31
CA GLU A 136 5.83 -6.43 -15.88
C GLU A 136 4.59 -6.59 -14.99
N LEU A 137 4.45 -7.73 -14.31
CA LEU A 137 3.38 -7.94 -13.34
C LEU A 137 3.40 -6.91 -12.19
N VAL A 138 4.59 -6.50 -11.73
CA VAL A 138 4.73 -5.48 -10.69
C VAL A 138 4.29 -4.12 -11.21
N LYS A 139 4.75 -3.73 -12.42
CA LYS A 139 4.32 -2.49 -13.09
C LYS A 139 2.81 -2.46 -13.30
N ARG A 140 2.23 -3.56 -13.79
CA ARG A 140 0.78 -3.75 -13.96
C ARG A 140 0.01 -3.56 -12.65
N LEU A 141 0.49 -4.14 -11.55
CA LEU A 141 -0.12 -3.97 -10.22
C LEU A 141 0.03 -2.55 -9.66
N MET A 142 1.13 -1.86 -9.96
CA MET A 142 1.29 -0.43 -9.61
C MET A 142 0.26 0.43 -10.35
N ARG A 143 0.09 0.24 -11.67
CA ARG A 143 -0.94 0.95 -12.46
C ARG A 143 -2.36 0.65 -11.97
N TRP A 144 -2.64 -0.61 -11.63
CA TRP A 144 -3.92 -1.00 -11.03
C TRP A 144 -4.21 -0.29 -9.71
N ALA A 145 -3.22 -0.24 -8.81
CA ALA A 145 -3.37 0.45 -7.54
C ALA A 145 -3.63 1.95 -7.75
N ASP A 146 -2.90 2.60 -8.66
CA ASP A 146 -3.12 4.01 -8.99
C ASP A 146 -4.54 4.27 -9.54
N ASP A 147 -5.04 3.40 -10.43
CA ASP A 147 -6.40 3.53 -10.96
C ASP A 147 -7.48 3.40 -9.88
N ILE A 148 -7.36 2.41 -8.98
CA ILE A 148 -8.31 2.25 -7.89
C ILE A 148 -8.30 3.48 -6.98
N MET A 149 -7.12 3.96 -6.61
CA MET A 149 -7.03 5.10 -5.72
C MET A 149 -7.52 6.39 -6.40
N ALA A 150 -7.25 6.57 -7.69
CA ALA A 150 -7.78 7.68 -8.50
C ALA A 150 -9.31 7.69 -8.48
N ARG A 151 -9.94 6.54 -8.73
CA ARG A 151 -11.40 6.38 -8.71
C ARG A 151 -12.00 6.66 -7.34
N GLN A 152 -11.42 6.11 -6.27
CA GLN A 152 -11.91 6.32 -4.92
C GLN A 152 -11.71 7.77 -4.44
N GLY A 153 -10.65 8.43 -4.90
CA GLY A 153 -10.34 9.82 -4.58
C GLY A 153 -11.04 10.85 -5.46
N GLY A 154 -11.71 10.43 -6.53
CA GLY A 154 -12.25 11.35 -7.54
C GLY A 154 -11.15 12.17 -8.24
N THR A 155 -9.94 11.62 -8.38
CA THR A 155 -8.81 12.28 -9.03
C THR A 155 -8.42 11.59 -10.32
N GLU A 156 -7.52 12.21 -11.08
CA GLU A 156 -6.90 11.57 -12.24
C GLU A 156 -5.90 10.48 -11.82
N ARG A 157 -5.61 9.59 -12.78
CA ARG A 157 -4.49 8.65 -12.71
C ARG A 157 -3.18 9.41 -12.85
N LEU A 158 -2.18 9.03 -12.05
CA LEU A 158 -0.85 9.63 -12.08
C LEU A 158 0.16 8.74 -12.82
N LEU A 159 -0.12 7.45 -12.95
CA LEU A 159 0.71 6.53 -13.71
C LEU A 159 0.15 6.37 -15.12
N GLU A 160 1.05 6.34 -16.10
CA GLU A 160 0.70 6.13 -17.49
C GLU A 160 -0.03 4.81 -17.69
N VAL A 161 -1.04 4.84 -18.57
CA VAL A 161 -1.76 3.63 -18.96
C VAL A 161 -0.82 2.80 -19.83
N GLY A 162 -0.40 1.65 -19.32
CA GLY A 162 0.37 0.67 -20.09
C GLY A 162 -0.49 0.03 -21.19
N ASP A 163 0.03 -1.01 -21.83
CA ASP A 163 -0.69 -1.76 -22.86
C ASP A 163 -2.11 -2.13 -22.41
N GLU A 164 -3.12 -1.67 -23.16
CA GLU A 164 -4.53 -1.89 -22.87
C GLU A 164 -4.88 -3.38 -22.76
N SER A 165 -4.15 -4.25 -23.48
CA SER A 165 -4.33 -5.70 -23.43
C SER A 165 -4.00 -6.30 -22.06
N GLN A 166 -3.20 -5.61 -21.26
CA GLN A 166 -2.76 -6.04 -19.93
C GLN A 166 -3.57 -5.38 -18.81
N ASN A 167 -4.46 -4.43 -19.14
CA ASN A 167 -5.27 -3.74 -18.15
C ASN A 167 -6.41 -4.63 -17.64
N PHE A 168 -6.68 -4.57 -16.34
CA PHE A 168 -7.86 -5.23 -15.75
C PHE A 168 -9.14 -4.57 -16.26
N SER A 169 -10.18 -5.35 -16.53
CA SER A 169 -11.51 -4.81 -16.79
C SER A 169 -12.05 -4.09 -15.55
N LEU A 170 -13.02 -3.16 -15.71
CA LEU A 170 -13.64 -2.47 -14.57
C LEU A 170 -14.20 -3.46 -13.54
N LYS A 171 -14.82 -4.54 -14.01
CA LYS A 171 -15.38 -5.62 -13.18
C LYS A 171 -14.29 -6.30 -12.34
N GLU A 172 -13.18 -6.70 -12.97
CA GLU A 172 -12.04 -7.33 -12.29
C GLU A 172 -11.42 -6.42 -11.22
N ARG A 173 -11.37 -5.11 -11.48
CA ARG A 173 -10.86 -4.13 -10.51
C ARG A 173 -11.74 -4.02 -9.28
N ILE A 174 -13.06 -3.99 -9.48
CA ILE A 174 -14.05 -3.91 -8.40
C ILE A 174 -14.04 -5.20 -7.58
N GLU A 175 -14.07 -6.37 -8.22
CA GLU A 175 -14.00 -7.66 -7.52
C GLU A 175 -12.71 -7.81 -6.70
N ALA A 176 -11.57 -7.37 -7.26
CA ALA A 176 -10.31 -7.36 -6.53
C ALA A 176 -10.37 -6.41 -5.32
N LEU A 177 -10.95 -5.22 -5.48
CA LEU A 177 -11.13 -4.27 -4.39
C LEU A 177 -12.03 -4.84 -3.28
N GLU A 178 -13.17 -5.42 -3.64
CA GLU A 178 -14.11 -6.05 -2.71
C GLU A 178 -13.48 -7.21 -1.94
N SER A 179 -12.49 -7.90 -2.52
CA SER A 179 -11.75 -8.94 -1.80
C SER A 179 -10.85 -8.41 -0.65
N TRP A 180 -10.50 -7.12 -0.70
CA TRP A 180 -9.66 -6.44 0.29
C TRP A 180 -10.45 -5.53 1.23
N VAL A 181 -11.55 -4.94 0.75
CA VAL A 181 -12.44 -4.08 1.53
C VAL A 181 -13.38 -4.98 2.34
N PRO A 182 -13.35 -4.93 3.68
CA PRO A 182 -14.33 -5.65 4.49
C PRO A 182 -15.75 -5.19 4.10
N PRO A 183 -16.78 -6.06 4.15
CA PRO A 183 -18.16 -5.61 4.07
C PRO A 183 -18.40 -4.52 5.13
N GLU A 184 -19.26 -3.53 4.84
CA GLU A 184 -19.50 -2.43 5.76
C GLU A 184 -19.80 -2.96 7.17
N PRO A 185 -19.16 -2.42 8.22
CA PRO A 185 -19.51 -2.78 9.58
C PRO A 185 -20.96 -2.41 9.86
N ASP A 186 -21.65 -3.27 10.62
CA ASP A 186 -22.93 -2.94 11.26
C ASP A 186 -22.78 -1.61 12.01
N ALA A 187 -23.87 -0.83 12.06
CA ALA A 187 -23.87 0.55 12.58
C ALA A 187 -23.19 0.71 13.95
N ASP A 188 -23.19 -0.34 14.77
CA ASP A 188 -22.57 -0.38 16.10
C ASP A 188 -21.02 -0.37 16.09
N GLN A 189 -20.37 -0.90 15.05
CA GLN A 189 -18.91 -0.93 14.95
C GLN A 189 -18.31 0.39 14.42
N ARG A 190 -19.09 1.22 13.72
CA ARG A 190 -18.66 2.55 13.23
C ARG A 190 -18.29 3.49 14.39
N ASN A 191 -19.00 3.38 15.51
CA ASN A 191 -18.77 4.20 16.70
C ASN A 191 -17.47 3.85 17.45
N ALA A 192 -16.96 2.63 17.30
CA ALA A 192 -15.71 2.22 17.94
C ALA A 192 -14.45 2.67 17.17
N GLN A 193 -14.55 2.80 15.84
CA GLN A 193 -13.42 3.19 14.97
C GLN A 193 -13.24 4.71 14.83
N CYS A 194 -14.28 5.51 15.07
CA CYS A 194 -14.17 6.98 15.12
C CYS A 194 -13.52 7.53 16.40
N ALA A 195 -13.22 6.69 17.40
CA ALA A 195 -12.71 7.13 18.71
C ALA A 195 -11.17 7.14 18.82
N LEU A 196 -10.43 7.14 17.71
CA LEU A 196 -9.00 7.47 17.73
C LEU A 196 -8.83 8.94 17.34
N PRO A 197 -8.28 9.79 18.23
CA PRO A 197 -8.13 11.20 17.92
C PRO A 197 -7.23 11.36 16.69
N SER A 198 -7.71 12.13 15.72
CA SER A 198 -6.89 12.61 14.62
C SER A 198 -5.64 13.26 15.21
N ALA A 199 -4.47 12.78 14.82
CA ALA A 199 -3.20 13.42 15.14
C ALA A 199 -3.16 14.77 14.40
N GLY A 200 -3.74 15.78 15.04
CA GLY A 200 -4.04 17.07 14.45
C GLY A 200 -4.55 18.07 15.49
N THR A 201 -4.04 18.05 16.72
CA THR A 201 -4.09 19.18 17.64
C THR A 201 -2.93 19.05 18.63
N PHE A 202 -2.32 20.19 19.00
CA PHE A 202 -1.19 20.39 19.91
C PHE A 202 0.21 20.39 19.31
N ILE A 203 0.57 21.49 18.63
CA ILE A 203 1.71 22.35 19.02
C ILE A 203 1.35 23.81 18.73
N LYS A 204 1.21 24.64 19.78
CA LYS A 204 1.64 26.05 19.84
C LYS A 204 1.88 26.37 21.33
N THR A 205 3.12 26.17 21.76
CA THR A 205 4.08 27.22 22.14
C THR A 205 3.76 27.91 23.47
N GLU A 206 4.51 27.51 24.49
CA GLU A 206 4.80 28.33 25.65
C GLU A 206 5.35 29.69 25.21
N GLY A 207 4.81 30.75 25.80
CA GLY A 207 5.29 32.11 25.67
C GLY A 207 5.02 32.83 26.99
N HIS A 208 6.05 32.89 27.82
CA HIS A 208 6.13 33.60 29.10
C HIS A 208 6.45 35.09 28.87
N ARG A 209 6.06 35.94 29.83
CA ARG A 209 6.34 37.40 30.01
C ARG A 209 5.35 38.36 29.34
N ASP A 210 4.74 39.34 30.00
CA ASP A 210 4.78 39.89 31.37
C ASP A 210 3.36 40.30 31.80
#